data_AF-I4DAB6-F1
#
_entry.id   AF-I4DAB6-F1
#
_cell.length_a   1.000
_cell.length_b   1.000
_cell.length_c   1.000
_cell.angle_alpha   90.00
_cell.angle_beta   90.00
_cell.angle_gamma   90.00
#
_symmetry.space_group_name_H-M   'P 1'
#
loop_
_entity.id
_entity.type
_entity.pdbx_description
1 polymer ?
#
loop_
_entity_poly.entity_id
_entity_poly.type
_entity_poly.pdbx_seq_one_letter_code
_entity_poly.pdbx_strand_id
1 'polypeptide(L)'
;MSKALQNLEENLKQQVAYFEELKVLEKNKQKALIENDICKIDEFTAREERLLLLTNRLEEDRLLFTQQIAAELGQETKDLTLAVLADWFPALQEVRLELEQEVRELQNIHRLNTQLLKQAMRIVEFTVGLFTYKESHVYSHPQRKDLDANKVLHLLDRRI
;
A
#
# COMPACT_ATOMS: atom_id res chain seq x y z
N MET A 1 28.75 24.57 -2.21
CA MET A 1 27.62 24.99 -3.05
C MET A 1 27.32 24.21 -4.35
N SER A 2 28.22 23.46 -5.04
CA SER A 2 27.74 22.61 -6.18
C SER A 2 27.57 21.12 -5.85
N LYS A 3 28.47 20.52 -5.07
CA LYS A 3 28.53 19.06 -4.93
C LYS A 3 27.37 18.46 -4.11
N ALA A 4 26.98 19.10 -3.00
CA ALA A 4 25.85 18.64 -2.20
C ALA A 4 24.52 18.74 -2.96
N LEU A 5 24.33 19.81 -3.74
CA LEU A 5 23.16 20.00 -4.59
C LEU A 5 23.10 18.96 -5.73
N GLN A 6 24.24 18.71 -6.40
CA GLN A 6 24.34 17.65 -7.43
C GLN A 6 24.08 16.26 -6.85
N ASN A 7 24.63 15.96 -5.68
CA ASN A 7 24.38 14.69 -5.00
C ASN A 7 22.90 14.54 -4.59
N LEU A 8 22.25 15.63 -4.16
CA LEU A 8 20.83 15.63 -3.85
C LEU A 8 19.98 15.39 -5.11
N GLU A 9 20.30 16.07 -6.22
CA GLU A 9 19.60 15.87 -7.49
C GLU A 9 19.70 14.42 -7.98
N GLU A 10 20.91 13.84 -7.96
CA GLU A 10 21.13 12.44 -8.32
C GLU A 10 20.38 11.48 -7.39
N ASN A 11 20.42 11.74 -6.08
CA ASN A 11 19.68 10.95 -5.09
C ASN A 11 18.17 10.98 -5.37
N LEU A 12 17.61 12.15 -5.68
CA LEU A 12 16.19 12.28 -6.02
C LEU A 12 15.83 11.54 -7.32
N LYS A 13 16.68 11.61 -8.36
CA LYS A 13 16.48 10.84 -9.60
C LYS A 13 16.50 9.34 -9.35
N GLN A 14 17.40 8.88 -8.48
CA GLN A 14 17.40 7.48 -8.05
C GLN A 14 16.10 7.13 -7.33
N GLN A 15 15.64 7.95 -6.38
CA GLN A 15 14.36 7.75 -5.70
C GLN A 15 13.19 7.66 -6.70
N VAL A 16 13.13 8.51 -7.73
CA VAL A 16 12.12 8.43 -8.80
C VAL A 16 12.16 7.06 -9.49
N ALA A 17 13.34 6.61 -9.94
CA ALA A 17 13.48 5.30 -10.58
C ALA A 17 13.02 4.14 -9.68
N TYR A 18 13.28 4.21 -8.37
CA TYR A 18 12.77 3.23 -7.42
C TYR A 18 11.25 3.26 -7.28
N PHE A 19 10.64 4.45 -7.25
CA PHE A 19 9.18 4.55 -7.22
C PHE A 19 8.53 4.01 -8.49
N GLU A 20 9.15 4.23 -9.65
CA GLU A 20 8.70 3.62 -10.91
C GLU A 20 8.77 2.09 -10.88
N GLU A 21 9.88 1.52 -10.39
CA GLU A 21 10.02 0.06 -10.26
C GLU A 21 8.98 -0.50 -9.28
N LEU A 22 8.80 0.17 -8.13
CA LEU A 22 7.82 -0.24 -7.12
C LEU A 22 6.39 -0.14 -7.67
N LYS A 23 6.09 0.87 -8.49
CA LYS A 23 4.81 1.01 -9.20
C LYS A 23 4.57 -0.16 -10.15
N VAL A 24 5.59 -0.64 -10.85
CA VAL A 24 5.48 -1.82 -11.72
C VAL A 24 5.19 -3.06 -10.89
N LEU A 25 5.88 -3.26 -9.76
CA LEU A 25 5.64 -4.39 -8.85
C LEU A 25 4.21 -4.36 -8.29
N GLU A 26 3.75 -3.22 -7.78
CA GLU A 26 2.39 -3.07 -7.23
C GLU A 26 1.30 -3.33 -8.30
N LYS A 27 1.52 -2.91 -9.56
CA LYS A 27 0.62 -3.25 -10.68
C LYS A 27 0.63 -4.74 -11.01
N ASN A 28 1.78 -5.40 -10.95
CA ASN A 28 1.86 -6.84 -11.20
C ASN A 28 1.26 -7.65 -10.04
N LYS A 29 1.45 -7.19 -8.80
CA LYS A 29 0.79 -7.72 -7.61
C LYS A 29 -0.72 -7.56 -7.70
N GLN A 30 -1.21 -6.43 -8.20
CA GLN A 30 -2.64 -6.22 -8.46
C GLN A 30 -3.21 -7.29 -9.41
N LYS A 31 -2.51 -7.61 -10.49
CA LYS A 31 -2.92 -8.67 -11.42
C LYS A 31 -2.93 -10.04 -10.74
N ALA A 32 -1.88 -10.37 -9.99
CA ALA A 32 -1.82 -11.62 -9.23
C ALA A 32 -2.92 -11.74 -8.18
N LEU A 33 -3.32 -10.63 -7.53
CA LEU A 33 -4.46 -10.58 -6.61
C LEU A 33 -5.79 -10.88 -7.32
N ILE A 34 -5.98 -10.35 -8.53
CA ILE A 34 -7.18 -10.62 -9.34
C ILE A 34 -7.20 -12.10 -9.80
N GLU A 35 -6.04 -12.64 -10.17
CA GLU A 35 -5.87 -14.05 -10.56
C GLU A 35 -5.90 -15.02 -9.35
N ASN A 36 -5.86 -14.50 -8.13
CA ASN A 36 -5.73 -15.25 -6.88
C ASN A 36 -4.48 -16.18 -6.85
N ASP A 37 -3.39 -15.73 -7.46
CA ASP A 37 -2.12 -16.46 -7.56
C ASP A 37 -1.22 -16.13 -6.36
N ILE A 38 -1.36 -16.92 -5.28
CA ILE A 38 -0.65 -16.71 -4.01
C ILE A 38 0.87 -16.74 -4.19
N CYS A 39 1.38 -17.64 -5.03
CA CYS A 39 2.83 -17.76 -5.26
C CYS A 39 3.41 -16.48 -5.87
N LYS A 40 2.73 -15.88 -6.84
CA LYS A 40 3.15 -14.59 -7.41
C LYS A 40 3.00 -13.44 -6.42
N ILE A 41 1.94 -13.44 -5.59
CA ILE A 41 1.74 -12.40 -4.57
C ILE A 41 2.91 -12.40 -3.58
N ASP A 42 3.34 -13.57 -3.12
CA ASP A 42 4.49 -13.72 -2.22
C ASP A 42 5.80 -13.28 -2.89
N GLU A 43 6.00 -13.67 -4.15
CA GLU A 43 7.19 -13.26 -4.92
C GLU A 43 7.29 -11.74 -5.09
N PHE A 44 6.19 -11.08 -5.46
CA PHE A 44 6.15 -9.62 -5.60
C PHE A 44 6.36 -8.94 -4.24
N THR A 45 5.74 -9.44 -3.17
CA THR A 45 5.92 -8.89 -1.82
C THR A 45 7.39 -8.97 -1.37
N ALA A 46 8.06 -10.10 -1.59
CA ALA A 46 9.49 -10.23 -1.25
C ALA A 46 10.39 -9.29 -2.07
N ARG A 47 10.01 -8.96 -3.31
CA ARG A 47 10.73 -7.96 -4.13
C ARG A 47 10.49 -6.55 -3.60
N GLU A 48 9.25 -6.21 -3.24
CA GLU A 48 8.89 -4.92 -2.64
C GLU A 48 9.66 -4.67 -1.35
N GLU A 49 9.77 -5.67 -0.47
CA GLU A 49 10.55 -5.58 0.78
C GLU A 49 12.03 -5.26 0.53
N ARG A 50 12.64 -5.88 -0.48
CA ARG A 50 14.04 -5.59 -0.85
C ARG A 50 14.22 -4.17 -1.35
N LEU A 51 13.28 -3.68 -2.17
CA LEU A 51 13.33 -2.31 -2.66
C LEU A 51 13.12 -1.30 -1.53
N LEU A 52 12.22 -1.56 -0.59
CA LEU A 52 12.01 -0.70 0.58
C LEU A 52 13.29 -0.49 1.41
N LEU A 53 14.12 -1.53 1.55
CA LEU A 53 15.42 -1.40 2.22
C LEU A 53 16.37 -0.47 1.49
N LEU A 54 16.34 -0.46 0.15
CA LEU A 54 17.15 0.44 -0.67
C LEU A 54 16.63 1.88 -0.60
N THR A 55 15.31 2.06 -0.67
CA THR A 55 14.66 3.37 -0.57
C THR A 55 14.93 4.04 0.78
N ASN A 56 14.95 3.28 1.88
CA ASN A 56 15.28 3.82 3.19
C ASN A 56 16.68 4.44 3.23
N ARG A 57 17.67 3.82 2.59
CA ARG A 57 19.04 4.37 2.52
C ARG A 57 19.08 5.67 1.73
N LEU A 58 18.37 5.73 0.61
CA LEU A 58 18.31 6.95 -0.19
C LEU A 58 17.63 8.08 0.56
N GLU A 59 16.64 7.78 1.38
CA GLU A 59 15.99 8.77 2.23
C GLU A 59 16.92 9.29 3.33
N GLU A 60 17.72 8.43 3.94
CA GLU A 60 18.79 8.84 4.87
C GLU A 60 19.81 9.75 4.17
N ASP A 61 20.25 9.40 2.96
CA ASP A 61 21.16 10.21 2.15
C ASP A 61 20.54 11.56 1.76
N ARG A 62 19.25 11.58 1.39
CA ARG A 62 18.50 12.80 1.08
C ARG A 62 18.48 13.76 2.27
N LEU A 63 18.23 13.23 3.47
CA LEU A 63 18.26 14.01 4.71
C LEU A 63 19.67 14.56 4.98
N LEU A 64 20.71 13.75 4.78
CA LEU A 64 22.10 14.17 4.98
C LEU A 64 22.50 15.30 4.01
N PHE A 65 22.16 15.20 2.73
CA PHE A 65 22.43 16.27 1.76
C PHE A 65 21.62 17.53 2.06
N THR A 66 20.37 17.38 2.48
CA THR A 66 19.53 18.50 2.91
C THR A 66 20.14 19.23 4.12
N GLN A 67 20.71 18.48 5.08
CA GLN A 67 21.40 19.05 6.23
C GLN A 67 22.64 19.85 5.84
N GLN A 68 23.43 19.33 4.90
CA GLN A 68 24.61 20.04 4.39
C GLN A 68 24.23 21.35 3.69
N ILE A 69 23.17 21.33 2.86
CA ILE A 69 22.68 22.51 2.16
C ILE A 69 22.12 23.55 3.15
N ALA A 70 21.35 23.12 4.16
CA ALA A 70 20.83 24.01 5.19
C ALA A 70 21.95 24.71 5.97
N ALA A 71 23.01 23.98 6.32
CA ALA A 71 24.18 24.55 6.98
C ALA A 71 24.91 25.56 6.08
N GLU A 72 25.01 25.31 4.77
CA GLU A 72 25.57 26.27 3.80
C GLU A 72 24.70 27.54 3.64
N LEU A 73 23.37 27.42 3.80
CA LEU A 73 22.40 28.52 3.70
C LEU A 73 22.16 29.25 5.03
N GLY A 74 22.71 28.75 6.14
CA GLY A 74 22.50 29.32 7.48
C GLY A 74 21.06 29.14 8.01
N GLN A 75 20.31 28.15 7.52
CA GLN A 75 18.96 27.83 7.98
C GLN A 75 18.93 26.57 8.85
N GLU A 76 17.91 26.47 9.71
CA GLU A 76 17.65 25.26 10.47
C GLU A 76 17.06 24.16 9.58
N THR A 77 17.58 22.94 9.74
CA THR A 77 17.22 21.76 8.93
C THR A 77 15.78 21.29 9.10
N LYS A 78 15.10 21.74 10.16
CA LYS A 78 13.72 21.33 10.46
C LYS A 78 12.68 21.97 9.55
N ASP A 79 13.00 23.13 8.96
CA ASP A 79 12.07 23.88 8.10
C ASP A 79 12.36 23.66 6.60
N LEU A 80 13.46 22.97 6.28
CA LEU A 80 13.88 22.71 4.91
C LEU A 80 13.15 21.49 4.33
N THR A 81 11.96 21.73 3.78
CA THR A 81 11.27 20.72 2.96
C THR A 81 11.80 20.71 1.53
N LEU A 82 11.56 19.62 0.78
CA LEU A 82 11.92 19.55 -0.64
C LEU A 82 11.21 20.66 -1.46
N ALA A 83 10.03 21.08 -1.00
CA ALA A 83 9.29 22.19 -1.59
C ALA A 83 10.07 23.50 -1.47
N VAL A 84 10.51 23.83 -0.25
CA VAL A 84 11.34 25.01 0.03
C VAL A 84 12.64 24.95 -0.76
N LEU A 85 13.35 23.81 -0.76
CA LEU A 85 14.58 23.64 -1.52
C LEU A 85 14.42 23.90 -3.01
N ALA A 86 13.33 23.45 -3.62
CA ALA A 86 13.06 23.71 -5.04
C ALA A 86 12.72 25.18 -5.33
N ASP A 87 12.23 25.95 -4.35
CA ASP A 87 12.03 27.39 -4.50
C ASP A 87 13.36 28.15 -4.54
N TRP A 88 14.38 27.66 -3.80
CA TRP A 88 15.75 28.19 -3.83
C TRP A 88 16.56 27.69 -5.03
N PHE A 89 16.31 26.45 -5.45
CA PHE A 89 17.04 25.77 -6.52
C PHE A 89 16.06 25.25 -7.58
N PRO A 90 15.77 26.05 -8.64
CA PRO A 90 14.84 25.67 -9.69
C PRO A 90 15.16 24.35 -10.39
N ALA A 91 16.43 23.93 -10.40
CA ALA A 91 16.88 22.64 -10.95
C ALA A 91 16.24 21.43 -10.25
N LEU A 92 15.81 21.56 -9.00
CA LEU A 92 15.15 20.48 -8.25
C LEU A 92 13.64 20.42 -8.50
N GLN A 93 13.07 21.42 -9.17
CA GLN A 93 11.63 21.56 -9.30
C GLN A 93 11.01 20.50 -10.23
N GLU A 94 11.70 20.15 -11.30
CA GLU A 94 11.28 19.09 -12.23
C GLU A 94 11.26 17.73 -11.52
N VAL A 95 12.37 17.34 -10.91
CA VAL A 95 12.49 16.07 -10.17
C VAL A 95 11.52 15.99 -8.99
N ARG A 96 11.25 17.11 -8.29
CA ARG A 96 10.22 17.19 -7.24
C ARG A 96 8.84 16.84 -7.79
N LEU A 97 8.45 17.45 -8.93
CA LEU A 97 7.13 17.23 -9.52
C LEU A 97 6.96 15.79 -9.99
N GLU A 98 7.99 15.21 -10.61
CA GLU A 98 8.01 13.79 -11.00
C GLU A 98 7.82 12.89 -9.77
N LEU A 99 8.61 13.11 -8.71
CA LEU A 99 8.52 12.31 -7.49
C LEU A 99 7.16 12.42 -6.82
N GLU A 100 6.57 13.63 -6.77
CA GLU A 100 5.22 13.82 -6.24
C GLU A 100 4.13 13.12 -7.06
N GLN A 101 4.28 13.05 -8.38
CA GLN A 101 3.35 12.33 -9.25
C GLN A 101 3.47 10.83 -9.02
N GLU A 102 4.69 10.30 -9.04
CA GLU A 102 4.97 8.88 -8.84
C GLU A 102 4.47 8.38 -7.48
N VAL A 103 4.75 9.12 -6.41
CA VAL A 103 4.27 8.77 -5.05
C VAL A 103 2.75 8.77 -4.98
N ARG A 104 2.07 9.74 -5.61
CA ARG A 104 0.60 9.79 -5.63
C ARG A 104 0.00 8.61 -6.37
N GLU A 105 0.54 8.26 -7.54
CA GLU A 105 0.09 7.10 -8.30
C GLU A 105 0.29 5.81 -7.52
N LEU A 106 1.47 5.63 -6.92
CA LEU A 106 1.80 4.45 -6.12
C LEU A 106 0.85 4.30 -4.93
N GLN A 107 0.59 5.37 -4.19
CA GLN A 107 -0.36 5.37 -3.07
C GLN A 107 -1.76 4.93 -3.50
N ASN A 108 -2.21 5.36 -4.69
CA ASN A 108 -3.50 4.96 -5.20
C ASN A 108 -3.55 3.46 -5.54
N ILE A 109 -2.51 2.93 -6.20
CA ILE A 109 -2.43 1.50 -6.54
C ILE A 109 -2.37 0.66 -5.26
N HIS A 110 -1.52 1.02 -4.32
CA HIS A 110 -1.39 0.33 -3.03
C HIS A 110 -2.72 0.31 -2.25
N ARG A 111 -3.45 1.43 -2.25
CA ARG A 111 -4.79 1.51 -1.65
C ARG A 111 -5.78 0.55 -2.32
N LEU A 112 -5.77 0.44 -3.65
CA LEU A 112 -6.61 -0.49 -4.39
C LEU A 112 -6.24 -1.94 -4.07
N ASN A 113 -4.95 -2.28 -4.03
CA ASN A 113 -4.48 -3.62 -3.66
C ASN A 113 -4.89 -4.00 -2.23
N THR A 114 -4.80 -3.06 -1.30
CA THR A 114 -5.30 -3.24 0.08
C THR A 114 -6.81 -3.50 0.11
N GLN A 115 -7.59 -2.82 -0.74
CA GLN A 115 -9.03 -3.05 -0.85
C GLN A 115 -9.36 -4.43 -1.43
N LEU A 116 -8.62 -4.88 -2.46
CA LEU A 116 -8.76 -6.22 -3.04
C LEU A 116 -8.47 -7.31 -2.00
N LEU A 117 -7.37 -7.18 -1.25
CA LEU A 117 -7.02 -8.09 -0.16
C LEU A 117 -8.13 -8.17 0.90
N LYS A 118 -8.64 -7.01 1.35
CA LYS A 118 -9.77 -6.96 2.30
C LYS A 118 -11.04 -7.59 1.77
N GLN A 119 -11.31 -7.48 0.46
CA GLN A 119 -12.44 -8.15 -0.17
C GLN A 119 -12.26 -9.67 -0.19
N ALA A 120 -11.07 -10.15 -0.58
CA ALA A 120 -10.74 -11.58 -0.57
C ALA A 120 -10.87 -12.18 0.84
N MET A 121 -10.33 -11.50 1.87
CA MET A 121 -10.46 -11.94 3.26
C MET A 121 -11.92 -12.05 3.72
N ARG A 122 -12.77 -11.07 3.40
CA ARG A 122 -14.20 -11.13 3.74
C ARG A 122 -14.91 -12.33 3.13
N ILE A 123 -14.55 -12.72 1.91
CA ILE A 123 -15.11 -13.91 1.25
C ILE A 123 -14.68 -15.18 2.00
N VAL A 124 -13.40 -15.27 2.38
CA VAL A 124 -12.87 -16.41 3.15
C VAL A 124 -13.55 -16.49 4.51
N GLU A 125 -13.64 -15.38 5.24
CA GLU A 125 -14.33 -15.30 6.55
C GLU A 125 -15.80 -15.71 6.45
N PHE A 126 -16.52 -15.21 5.44
CA PHE A 126 -17.90 -15.62 5.18
C PHE A 126 -18.01 -17.12 4.91
N THR A 127 -17.13 -17.66 4.07
CA THR A 127 -17.11 -19.08 3.70
C THR A 127 -16.81 -19.96 4.92
N VAL A 128 -15.81 -19.60 5.72
CA VAL A 128 -15.50 -20.28 6.99
C VAL A 128 -16.67 -20.18 7.96
N GLY A 129 -17.31 -19.01 8.06
CA GLY A 129 -18.52 -18.80 8.87
C GLY A 129 -19.65 -19.76 8.49
N LEU A 130 -19.89 -19.97 7.19
CA LEU A 130 -20.88 -20.94 6.72
C LEU A 130 -20.54 -22.38 7.13
N PHE A 131 -19.28 -22.80 7.02
CA PHE A 131 -18.87 -24.15 7.39
C PHE A 131 -18.77 -24.39 8.91
N THR A 132 -18.51 -23.35 9.68
CA THR A 132 -18.37 -23.42 11.14
C THR A 132 -19.68 -23.18 11.87
N TYR A 133 -20.73 -22.70 11.17
CA TYR A 133 -22.09 -22.62 11.68
C TYR A 133 -22.67 -24.04 11.85
N LYS A 134 -22.37 -24.63 13.01
CA LYS A 134 -23.08 -25.82 13.50
C LYS A 134 -24.42 -25.36 14.06
N GLU A 135 -25.49 -25.56 13.30
CA GLU A 135 -26.82 -25.64 13.89
C GLU A 135 -26.82 -26.80 14.89
N SER A 136 -27.07 -26.51 16.17
CA SER A 136 -27.48 -27.54 17.11
C SER A 136 -28.89 -27.99 16.73
N HIS A 137 -29.02 -28.76 15.66
CA HIS A 137 -30.25 -29.46 15.34
C HIS A 137 -30.42 -30.64 16.31
N VAL A 138 -30.67 -30.32 17.58
CA VAL A 138 -31.40 -31.24 18.44
C VAL A 138 -32.82 -31.21 17.89
N TYR A 139 -33.22 -32.32 17.26
CA TYR A 139 -34.61 -32.58 16.87
C TYR A 139 -35.48 -32.41 18.12
N SER A 140 -36.08 -31.23 18.28
CA SER A 140 -37.05 -31.00 19.33
C SER A 140 -38.35 -31.67 18.87
N HIS A 141 -38.66 -32.80 19.52
CA HIS A 141 -39.90 -33.55 19.33
C HIS A 141 -41.12 -32.60 19.38
N PRO A 142 -42.14 -32.76 18.52
CA PRO A 142 -43.18 -31.74 18.28
C PRO A 142 -44.26 -31.75 19.37
N GLN A 143 -43.86 -31.54 20.62
CA GLN A 143 -44.73 -31.28 21.76
C GLN A 143 -44.20 -30.09 22.56
N ARG A 144 -44.02 -28.96 21.89
CA ARG A 144 -44.13 -27.64 22.52
C ARG A 144 -44.36 -26.62 21.42
N LYS A 145 -45.63 -26.27 21.30
CA LYS A 145 -46.08 -25.14 20.50
C LYS A 145 -45.70 -23.87 21.26
N ASP A 146 -45.34 -22.87 20.45
CA ASP A 146 -45.34 -21.44 20.74
C ASP A 146 -44.01 -20.83 21.20
N LEU A 147 -43.74 -19.69 20.55
CA LEU A 147 -42.64 -18.74 20.73
C LEU A 147 -41.36 -19.08 19.96
N ASP A 148 -41.36 -18.80 18.65
CA ASP A 148 -40.33 -17.92 18.08
C ASP A 148 -40.70 -17.54 16.64
N ALA A 149 -41.44 -16.44 16.55
CA ALA A 149 -41.65 -15.71 15.32
C ALA A 149 -40.39 -14.88 15.03
N ASN A 150 -39.34 -15.52 14.51
CA ASN A 150 -38.35 -14.78 13.73
C ASN A 150 -37.71 -15.71 12.70
N LYS A 151 -38.51 -16.02 11.67
CA LYS A 151 -38.09 -16.83 10.54
C LYS A 151 -37.20 -15.98 9.62
N VAL A 152 -35.91 -15.94 9.91
CA VAL A 152 -34.90 -15.48 8.95
C VAL A 152 -34.92 -16.49 7.81
N LEU A 153 -35.35 -16.05 6.63
CA LEU A 153 -35.44 -16.89 5.44
C LEU A 153 -34.03 -17.29 4.98
N HIS A 154 -33.70 -18.59 5.05
CA HIS A 154 -32.42 -19.12 4.59
C HIS A 154 -32.41 -19.33 3.06
N LEU A 155 -31.26 -19.08 2.43
CA LEU A 155 -31.03 -19.24 0.99
C LEU A 155 -31.24 -20.69 0.50
N LEU A 156 -31.05 -21.68 1.37
CA LEU A 156 -31.20 -23.10 1.08
C LEU A 156 -32.64 -23.61 1.24
N ASP A 157 -33.55 -22.80 1.81
CA ASP A 157 -34.98 -23.14 1.94
C ASP A 157 -35.79 -22.79 0.69
N ARG A 158 -35.16 -22.18 -0.32
CA ARG A 158 -35.81 -21.79 -1.57
C ARG A 158 -35.79 -22.96 -2.55
N ARG A 159 -36.88 -23.72 -2.57
CA ARG A 159 -37.13 -24.81 -3.53
C ARG A 159 -37.07 -24.25 -4.95
N ILE A 160 -36.23 -24.85 -5.81
CA ILE A 160 -36.20 -24.64 -7.28
C ILE A 160 -37.43 -25.30 -7.89
#